data_AF-A0A2D8JDK4-F1
#
_entry.id   AF-A0A2D8JDK4-F1
#
_cell.length_a   1.000
_cell.length_b   1.000
_cell.length_c   1.000
_cell.angle_alpha   90.00
_cell.angle_beta   90.00
_cell.angle_gamma   90.00
#
_symmetry.space_group_name_H-M   'P 1'
#
loop_
_entity.id
_entity.type
_entity.pdbx_description
1 polymer ?
#
loop_
_entity_poly.entity_id
_entity_poly.type
_entity_poly.pdbx_seq_one_letter_code
_entity_poly.pdbx_strand_id
1 'polypeptide(L)'
;MQKTYLRADESFIHNLPKAELHVHLDGSLRPQTMFELASEREVPLPVSSIESLASYMMVPEGSSLEGYLKRFELTLLVMQDCDALERIAYELVVDHAAENVRWLELRFCPQLNREQGLSAEEVLDSVLRGMRQAENDVAERGQSIQSEIILCGLRSHSSAVTSETAELAVAYMRHGVCGFDLAGAEAGHPVLNHRHAINRAYQAGLPITLHAGEGLGPESIQQ
;
A
#
# COMPACT_ATOMS: atom_id res chain seq x y z
N MET A 1 -41.66 -19.19 -6.54
CA MET A 1 -40.99 -18.36 -5.52
C MET A 1 -40.30 -17.20 -6.22
N GLN A 2 -40.74 -15.98 -5.95
CA GLN A 2 -40.09 -14.77 -6.46
C GLN A 2 -38.81 -14.58 -5.62
N LYS A 3 -37.63 -14.60 -6.26
CA LYS A 3 -36.37 -14.29 -5.57
C LYS A 3 -36.37 -12.80 -5.26
N THR A 4 -36.48 -12.46 -3.99
CA THR A 4 -36.26 -11.09 -3.52
C THR A 4 -34.76 -10.91 -3.35
N TYR A 5 -34.11 -10.23 -4.29
CA TYR A 5 -32.74 -9.80 -4.10
C TYR A 5 -32.76 -8.58 -3.18
N LEU A 6 -31.93 -8.58 -2.13
CA LEU A 6 -31.63 -7.37 -1.37
C LEU A 6 -31.04 -6.37 -2.35
N ARG A 7 -31.68 -5.20 -2.48
CA ARG A 7 -31.13 -4.10 -3.27
C ARG A 7 -30.08 -3.44 -2.38
N ALA A 8 -28.81 -3.67 -2.70
CA ALA A 8 -27.70 -3.01 -2.03
C ALA A 8 -27.66 -1.55 -2.50
N ASP A 9 -28.19 -0.64 -1.69
CA ASP A 9 -27.96 0.79 -1.85
C ASP A 9 -26.62 1.19 -1.21
N GLU A 10 -26.20 2.44 -1.43
CA GLU A 10 -24.92 2.95 -0.92
C GLU A 10 -24.82 2.85 0.61
N SER A 11 -25.91 3.12 1.32
CA SER A 11 -25.96 3.03 2.78
C SER A 11 -25.75 1.59 3.25
N PHE A 12 -26.39 0.62 2.59
CA PHE A 12 -26.18 -0.79 2.86
C PHE A 12 -24.72 -1.19 2.62
N ILE A 13 -24.14 -0.82 1.48
CA ILE A 13 -22.74 -1.16 1.11
C ILE A 13 -21.76 -0.53 2.11
N HIS A 14 -21.96 0.73 2.47
CA HIS A 14 -21.15 1.45 3.44
C HIS A 14 -21.18 0.74 4.81
N ASN A 15 -22.35 0.33 5.28
CA ASN A 15 -22.54 -0.30 6.58
C ASN A 15 -22.20 -1.80 6.63
N LEU A 16 -21.82 -2.44 5.51
CA LEU A 16 -21.31 -3.81 5.53
C LEU A 16 -19.93 -3.86 6.21
N PRO A 17 -19.67 -4.79 7.13
CA PRO A 17 -18.32 -5.02 7.62
C PRO A 17 -17.47 -5.57 6.47
N LYS A 18 -16.32 -4.94 6.21
CA LYS A 18 -15.44 -5.28 5.09
C LYS A 18 -14.05 -5.67 5.59
N ALA A 19 -13.36 -6.45 4.78
CA ALA A 19 -11.93 -6.67 4.90
C ALA A 19 -11.28 -6.12 3.63
N GLU A 20 -10.30 -5.22 3.78
CA GLU A 20 -9.46 -4.76 2.69
C GLU A 20 -8.17 -5.57 2.74
N LEU A 21 -7.93 -6.36 1.69
CA LEU A 21 -6.80 -7.29 1.63
C LEU A 21 -5.75 -6.84 0.62
N HIS A 22 -6.01 -5.79 -0.16
CA HIS A 22 -5.13 -5.31 -1.21
C HIS A 22 -5.23 -3.79 -1.39
N VAL A 23 -4.52 -3.05 -0.54
CA VAL A 23 -4.39 -1.59 -0.68
C VAL A 23 -2.95 -1.14 -0.48
N HIS A 24 -2.43 -0.42 -1.47
CA HIS A 24 -1.07 0.13 -1.44
C HIS A 24 -1.06 1.46 -0.68
N LEU A 25 -0.19 1.60 0.33
CA LEU A 25 -0.05 2.84 1.11
C LEU A 25 0.32 4.02 0.21
N ASP A 26 1.35 3.85 -0.61
CA ASP A 26 1.89 4.81 -1.56
C ASP A 26 0.95 5.11 -2.74
N GLY A 27 -0.16 4.37 -2.87
CA GLY A 27 -1.23 4.62 -3.83
C GLY A 27 -2.48 5.28 -3.23
N SER A 28 -2.51 5.51 -1.91
CA SER A 28 -3.75 5.83 -1.18
C SER A 28 -3.66 7.11 -0.35
N LEU A 29 -2.81 8.05 -0.77
CA LEU A 29 -2.65 9.36 -0.11
C LEU A 29 -3.86 10.25 -0.44
N ARG A 30 -4.32 11.01 0.55
CA ARG A 30 -5.28 12.10 0.31
C ARG A 30 -4.60 13.20 -0.51
N PRO A 31 -5.24 13.74 -1.57
CA PRO A 31 -4.68 14.86 -2.34
C PRO A 31 -4.36 16.09 -1.48
N GLN A 32 -5.17 16.36 -0.45
CA GLN A 32 -4.93 17.42 0.52
C GLN A 32 -3.58 17.23 1.23
N THR A 33 -3.36 16.04 1.77
CA THR A 33 -2.13 15.67 2.48
C THR A 33 -0.92 15.72 1.56
N MET A 34 -1.03 15.22 0.33
CA MET A 34 0.03 15.35 -0.67
C MET A 34 0.42 16.81 -0.91
N PHE A 35 -0.58 17.70 -1.03
CA PHE A 35 -0.35 19.12 -1.28
C PHE A 35 0.35 19.82 -0.10
N GLU A 36 -0.10 19.54 1.12
CA GLU A 36 0.50 20.06 2.35
C GLU A 36 1.93 19.57 2.55
N LEU A 37 2.16 18.25 2.48
CA LEU A 37 3.48 17.65 2.65
C LEU A 37 4.46 18.16 1.58
N ALA A 38 4.01 18.31 0.33
CA ALA A 38 4.83 18.86 -0.72
C ALA A 38 5.25 20.31 -0.45
N SER A 39 4.34 21.15 0.06
CA SER A 39 4.65 22.52 0.44
C SER A 39 5.65 22.58 1.61
N GLU A 40 5.49 21.71 2.61
CA GLU A 40 6.37 21.65 3.79
C GLU A 40 7.79 21.17 3.44
N ARG A 41 7.91 20.28 2.44
CA ARG A 41 9.17 19.63 2.03
C ARG A 41 9.77 20.23 0.77
N GLU A 42 9.22 21.35 0.29
CA GLU A 42 9.65 22.02 -0.94
C GLU A 42 9.68 21.09 -2.18
N VAL A 43 8.76 20.11 -2.23
CA VAL A 43 8.61 19.21 -3.38
C VAL A 43 7.83 19.92 -4.47
N PRO A 44 8.38 20.03 -5.70
CA PRO A 44 7.66 20.67 -6.80
C PRO A 44 6.47 19.83 -7.25
N LEU A 45 5.28 20.43 -7.23
CA LEU A 45 4.07 19.82 -7.76
C LEU A 45 3.85 20.19 -9.23
N PRO A 46 3.28 19.29 -10.05
CA PRO A 46 2.96 19.56 -11.46
C PRO A 46 1.77 20.53 -11.64
N VAL A 47 1.08 20.86 -10.56
CA VAL A 47 -0.16 21.66 -10.52
C VAL A 47 -0.21 22.50 -9.23
N SER A 48 -1.09 23.50 -9.18
CA SER A 48 -1.07 24.54 -8.15
C SER A 48 -2.28 24.55 -7.21
N SER A 49 -3.15 23.54 -7.23
CA SER A 49 -4.27 23.40 -6.28
C SER A 49 -4.53 21.94 -5.92
N ILE A 50 -5.25 21.72 -4.82
CA ILE A 50 -5.64 20.37 -4.36
C ILE A 50 -6.56 19.69 -5.38
N GLU A 51 -7.51 20.40 -5.96
CA GLU A 51 -8.46 19.86 -6.94
C GLU A 51 -7.76 19.48 -8.25
N SER A 52 -6.81 20.31 -8.69
CA SER A 52 -5.99 20.01 -9.87
C SER A 52 -5.02 18.86 -9.60
N LEU A 53 -4.53 18.71 -8.35
CA LEU A 53 -3.72 17.55 -7.94
C LEU A 53 -4.55 16.26 -7.92
N ALA A 54 -5.74 16.28 -7.33
CA ALA A 54 -6.66 15.15 -7.38
C ALA A 54 -6.96 14.73 -8.82
N SER A 55 -7.19 15.70 -9.70
CA SER A 55 -7.40 15.46 -11.13
C SER A 55 -6.16 14.91 -11.82
N TYR A 56 -4.98 15.41 -11.48
CA TYR A 56 -3.71 14.92 -12.00
C TYR A 56 -3.44 13.48 -11.58
N MET A 57 -3.81 13.08 -10.37
CA MET A 57 -3.60 11.70 -9.88
C MET A 57 -4.50 10.66 -10.58
N MET A 58 -5.61 11.09 -11.20
CA MET A 58 -6.42 10.20 -12.02
C MET A 58 -5.70 9.84 -13.33
N VAL A 59 -5.70 8.55 -13.64
CA VAL A 59 -5.10 8.00 -14.86
C VAL A 59 -6.20 7.80 -15.90
N PRO A 60 -6.01 8.25 -17.16
CA PRO A 60 -7.02 8.07 -18.21
C PRO A 60 -7.33 6.59 -18.47
N GLU A 61 -8.59 6.30 -18.80
CA GLU A 61 -9.00 4.96 -19.24
C GLU A 61 -8.16 4.47 -20.42
N GLY A 62 -7.81 3.18 -20.41
CA GLY A 62 -6.97 2.56 -21.45
C GLY A 62 -5.47 2.79 -21.30
N SER A 63 -5.01 3.41 -20.22
CA SER A 63 -3.58 3.52 -19.90
C SER A 63 -2.98 2.15 -19.57
N SER A 64 -1.70 1.94 -19.89
CA SER A 64 -0.97 0.74 -19.48
C SER A 64 -0.62 0.78 -17.99
N LEU A 65 -0.26 -0.38 -17.42
CA LEU A 65 0.21 -0.49 -16.03
C LEU A 65 1.39 0.47 -15.75
N GLU A 66 2.33 0.58 -16.67
CA GLU A 66 3.47 1.50 -16.55
C GLU A 66 3.02 2.97 -16.57
N GLY A 67 1.99 3.31 -17.34
CA GLY A 67 1.38 4.63 -17.32
C GLY A 67 0.72 4.96 -15.99
N TYR A 68 0.07 3.97 -15.36
CA TYR A 68 -0.49 4.08 -14.02
C TYR A 68 0.60 4.27 -12.95
N LEU A 69 1.65 3.45 -12.99
CA LEU A 69 2.74 3.48 -12.00
C LEU A 69 3.51 4.81 -11.99
N LYS A 70 3.53 5.58 -13.07
CA LYS A 70 4.12 6.93 -13.09
C LYS A 70 3.50 7.90 -12.08
N ARG A 71 2.25 7.68 -11.65
CA ARG A 71 1.62 8.51 -10.62
C ARG A 71 2.27 8.31 -9.25
N PHE A 72 2.83 7.14 -8.99
CA PHE A 72 3.51 6.84 -7.72
C PHE A 72 4.79 7.66 -7.57
N GLU A 73 5.43 8.08 -8.67
CA GLU A 73 6.60 8.98 -8.58
C GLU A 73 6.28 10.22 -7.73
N LEU A 74 5.07 10.78 -7.86
CA LEU A 74 4.67 11.95 -7.10
C LEU A 74 4.35 11.64 -5.63
N THR A 75 3.69 10.51 -5.35
CA THR A 75 3.39 10.13 -3.96
C THR A 75 4.66 9.81 -3.19
N LEU A 76 5.61 9.12 -3.82
CA LEU A 76 6.89 8.77 -3.21
C LEU A 76 7.72 9.99 -2.84
N LEU A 77 7.68 11.08 -3.61
CA LEU A 77 8.42 12.30 -3.29
C LEU A 77 8.05 12.91 -1.93
N VAL A 78 6.79 12.75 -1.50
CA VAL A 78 6.31 13.29 -0.21
C VAL A 78 6.37 12.26 0.92
N MET A 79 6.90 11.06 0.68
CA MET A 79 6.96 9.95 1.63
C MET A 79 8.40 9.59 2.00
N GLN A 80 9.27 10.57 2.23
CA GLN A 80 10.70 10.35 2.46
C GLN A 80 11.17 10.65 3.89
N ASP A 81 10.25 10.92 4.82
CA ASP A 81 10.55 11.11 6.25
C ASP A 81 9.49 10.45 7.14
N CYS A 82 9.86 10.28 8.41
CA CYS A 82 9.05 9.58 9.40
C CYS A 82 7.68 10.24 9.63
N ASP A 83 7.63 11.57 9.69
CA ASP A 83 6.39 12.30 9.99
C ASP A 83 5.36 12.16 8.87
N ALA A 84 5.82 12.22 7.61
CA ALA A 84 4.97 11.98 6.45
C ALA A 84 4.42 10.54 6.44
N LEU A 85 5.30 9.54 6.62
CA LEU A 85 4.93 8.12 6.62
C LEU A 85 3.91 7.81 7.72
N GLU A 86 4.15 8.33 8.92
CA GLU A 86 3.26 8.17 10.07
C GLU A 86 1.89 8.80 9.81
N ARG A 87 1.86 10.04 9.31
CA ARG A 87 0.62 10.75 8.96
C ARG A 87 -0.19 10.00 7.90
N ILE A 88 0.46 9.59 6.80
CA ILE A 88 -0.24 8.94 5.69
C ILE A 88 -0.81 7.59 6.13
N ALA A 89 -0.05 6.80 6.89
CA ALA A 89 -0.50 5.54 7.43
C ALA A 89 -1.69 5.71 8.39
N TYR A 90 -1.62 6.73 9.27
CA TYR A 90 -2.74 7.10 10.15
C TYR A 90 -4.00 7.43 9.34
N GLU A 91 -3.87 8.33 8.36
CA GLU A 91 -5.00 8.80 7.56
C GLU A 91 -5.68 7.67 6.78
N LEU A 92 -4.90 6.72 6.26
CA LEU A 92 -5.39 5.56 5.52
C LEU A 92 -6.25 4.64 6.41
N VAL A 93 -5.80 4.34 7.62
CA VAL A 93 -6.56 3.52 8.59
C VAL A 93 -7.84 4.22 9.00
N VAL A 94 -7.80 5.53 9.24
CA VAL A 94 -8.99 6.34 9.57
C VAL A 94 -10.02 6.31 8.43
N ASP A 95 -9.58 6.43 7.17
CA ASP A 95 -10.48 6.39 6.01
C ASP A 95 -11.14 5.02 5.87
N HIS A 96 -10.37 3.93 5.99
CA HIS A 96 -10.92 2.58 5.92
C HIS A 96 -11.88 2.28 7.07
N ALA A 97 -11.60 2.78 8.28
CA ALA A 97 -12.52 2.66 9.40
C ALA A 97 -13.85 3.39 9.15
N ALA A 98 -13.79 4.58 8.53
CA ALA A 98 -14.98 5.34 8.15
C ALA A 98 -15.84 4.57 7.14
N GLU A 99 -15.21 3.82 6.24
CA GLU A 99 -15.87 2.91 5.30
C GLU A 99 -16.29 1.58 5.92
N ASN A 100 -16.21 1.41 7.25
CA ASN A 100 -16.59 0.20 7.97
C ASN A 100 -15.75 -1.05 7.61
N VAL A 101 -14.49 -0.83 7.20
CA VAL A 101 -13.49 -1.89 7.14
C VAL A 101 -13.10 -2.28 8.56
N ARG A 102 -13.10 -3.59 8.83
CA ARG A 102 -12.79 -4.17 10.14
C ARG A 102 -11.43 -4.86 10.18
N TRP A 103 -10.90 -5.23 9.01
CA TRP A 103 -9.59 -5.83 8.82
C TRP A 103 -8.91 -5.18 7.61
N LEU A 104 -7.68 -4.72 7.78
CA LEU A 104 -6.92 -4.00 6.76
C LEU A 104 -5.52 -4.61 6.61
N GLU A 105 -5.23 -5.18 5.44
CA GLU A 105 -3.87 -5.57 5.04
C GLU A 105 -3.31 -4.52 4.10
N LEU A 106 -2.64 -3.54 4.70
CA LEU A 106 -1.92 -2.48 4.00
C LEU A 106 -0.63 -3.04 3.43
N ARG A 107 -0.29 -2.66 2.20
CA ARG A 107 0.96 -3.11 1.57
C ARG A 107 1.78 -1.94 1.04
N PHE A 108 3.11 -2.06 1.09
CA PHE A 108 4.04 -1.10 0.47
C PHE A 108 5.46 -1.66 0.40
N CYS A 109 6.31 -1.03 -0.41
CA CYS A 109 7.74 -1.36 -0.49
C CYS A 109 8.56 -0.33 0.30
N PRO A 110 9.10 -0.66 1.49
CA PRO A 110 9.85 0.30 2.31
C PRO A 110 11.13 0.79 1.62
N GLN A 111 11.62 0.07 0.61
CA GLN A 111 12.79 0.45 -0.17
C GLN A 111 12.58 1.72 -1.00
N LEU A 112 11.34 2.11 -1.29
CA LEU A 112 10.99 3.31 -2.04
C LEU A 112 11.02 4.60 -1.20
N ASN A 113 11.12 4.47 0.13
CA ASN A 113 11.00 5.59 1.08
C ASN A 113 12.33 5.94 1.76
N ARG A 114 13.45 5.61 1.11
CA ARG A 114 14.80 5.69 1.67
C ARG A 114 15.70 6.71 0.99
N GLU A 115 15.17 7.50 0.04
CA GLU A 115 15.98 8.42 -0.76
C GLU A 115 16.58 9.56 0.08
N GLN A 116 15.95 9.91 1.20
CA GLN A 116 16.44 10.92 2.16
C GLN A 116 17.16 10.30 3.38
N GLY A 117 17.62 9.05 3.26
CA GLY A 117 18.55 8.44 4.22
C GLY A 117 17.92 7.60 5.33
N LEU A 118 16.61 7.37 5.31
CA LEU A 118 15.96 6.44 6.23
C LEU A 118 16.43 4.99 6.01
N SER A 119 16.60 4.26 7.11
CA SER A 119 16.66 2.80 7.09
C SER A 119 15.28 2.20 6.78
N ALA A 120 15.26 0.95 6.32
CA ALA A 120 14.00 0.27 6.02
C ALA A 120 13.18 0.01 7.31
N GLU A 121 13.87 -0.17 8.44
CA GLU A 121 13.31 -0.27 9.79
C GLU A 121 12.65 1.04 10.22
N GLU A 122 13.31 2.20 10.06
CA GLU A 122 12.72 3.50 10.39
C GLU A 122 11.46 3.80 9.57
N VAL A 123 11.48 3.43 8.28
CA VAL A 123 10.32 3.53 7.40
C VAL A 123 9.17 2.67 7.95
N LEU A 124 9.43 1.38 8.21
CA LEU A 124 8.42 0.44 8.69
C LEU A 124 7.86 0.82 10.06
N ASP A 125 8.73 1.21 10.99
CA ASP A 125 8.35 1.63 12.34
C ASP A 125 7.46 2.88 12.29
N SER A 126 7.71 3.81 11.35
CA SER A 126 6.89 5.02 11.20
C SER A 126 5.48 4.71 10.71
N VAL A 127 5.36 3.83 9.71
CA VAL A 127 4.05 3.35 9.25
C VAL A 127 3.30 2.62 10.37
N LEU A 128 3.98 1.74 11.11
CA LEU A 128 3.39 1.01 12.24
C LEU A 128 2.91 1.94 13.36
N ARG A 129 3.64 3.03 13.66
CA ARG A 129 3.19 4.03 14.65
C ARG A 129 1.90 4.72 14.21
N GLY A 130 1.85 5.16 12.95
CA GLY A 130 0.66 5.82 12.40
C GLY A 130 -0.57 4.93 12.42
N MET A 131 -0.41 3.67 12.01
CA MET A 131 -1.48 2.66 12.06
C MET A 131 -2.00 2.44 13.48
N ARG A 132 -1.11 2.19 14.45
CA ARG A 132 -1.50 1.95 15.85
C ARG A 132 -2.19 3.16 16.47
N GLN A 133 -1.73 4.37 16.17
CA GLN A 133 -2.37 5.59 16.65
C GLN A 133 -3.80 5.70 16.06
N ALA A 134 -3.97 5.45 14.76
CA ALA A 134 -5.28 5.49 14.13
C ALA A 134 -6.24 4.44 14.70
N GLU A 135 -5.79 3.20 14.90
CA GLU A 135 -6.60 2.15 15.54
C GLU A 135 -7.12 2.57 16.90
N ASN A 136 -6.26 3.17 17.74
CA ASN A 136 -6.64 3.66 19.06
C ASN A 136 -7.69 4.79 18.96
N ASP A 137 -7.44 5.80 18.13
CA ASP A 137 -8.36 6.93 17.95
C ASP A 137 -9.73 6.49 17.38
N VAL A 138 -9.73 5.51 16.47
CA VAL A 138 -10.95 4.90 15.91
C VAL A 138 -11.71 4.14 17.00
N ALA A 139 -11.01 3.41 17.87
CA ALA A 139 -11.61 2.70 19.00
C ALA A 139 -12.25 3.66 20.02
N GLU A 140 -11.60 4.78 20.32
CA GLU A 140 -12.15 5.83 21.20
C GLU A 140 -13.46 6.45 20.66
N ARG A 141 -13.61 6.48 19.32
CA ARG A 141 -14.84 6.92 18.64
C ARG A 141 -15.93 5.83 18.57
N GLY A 142 -15.68 4.65 19.12
CA GLY A 142 -16.63 3.53 19.15
C GLY A 142 -16.68 2.69 17.86
N GLN A 143 -15.69 2.84 16.98
CA GLN A 143 -15.50 1.99 15.81
C GLN A 143 -14.41 0.95 16.08
N SER A 144 -14.22 -0.02 15.18
CA SER A 144 -13.12 -0.98 15.32
C SER A 144 -12.54 -1.31 13.96
N ILE A 145 -11.22 -1.25 13.87
CA ILE A 145 -10.44 -1.72 12.74
C ILE A 145 -9.17 -2.35 13.31
N GLN A 146 -8.73 -3.45 12.72
CA GLN A 146 -7.40 -4.00 12.95
C GLN A 146 -6.65 -3.96 11.62
N SER A 147 -5.38 -3.57 11.69
CA SER A 147 -4.54 -3.36 10.53
C SER A 147 -3.18 -4.03 10.70
N GLU A 148 -2.71 -4.66 9.63
CA GLU A 148 -1.40 -5.30 9.55
C GLU A 148 -0.74 -4.98 8.19
N ILE A 149 0.56 -5.18 8.12
CA ILE A 149 1.38 -4.80 6.96
C ILE A 149 1.80 -6.03 6.17
N ILE A 150 1.69 -5.94 4.85
CA ILE A 150 2.35 -6.82 3.88
C ILE A 150 3.51 -6.05 3.26
N LEU A 151 4.75 -6.53 3.41
CA LEU A 151 5.89 -5.87 2.76
C LEU A 151 6.05 -6.34 1.32
N CYS A 152 6.15 -5.40 0.39
CA CYS A 152 6.25 -5.66 -1.04
C CYS A 152 7.69 -5.65 -1.51
N GLY A 153 8.14 -6.74 -2.14
CA GLY A 153 9.22 -6.67 -3.13
C GLY A 153 8.70 -6.06 -4.43
N LEU A 154 9.58 -5.42 -5.21
CA LEU A 154 9.25 -4.93 -6.55
C LEU A 154 9.97 -5.74 -7.62
N ARG A 155 9.21 -6.15 -8.64
CA ARG A 155 9.70 -6.88 -9.82
C ARG A 155 10.78 -6.15 -10.61
N SER A 156 10.74 -4.81 -10.59
CA SER A 156 11.73 -3.94 -11.23
C SER A 156 13.04 -3.82 -10.45
N HIS A 157 13.04 -4.16 -9.16
CA HIS A 157 14.25 -4.11 -8.33
C HIS A 157 15.12 -5.35 -8.53
N SER A 158 16.37 -5.28 -8.08
CA SER A 158 17.24 -6.45 -8.09
C SER A 158 16.74 -7.52 -7.10
N SER A 159 17.08 -8.78 -7.38
CA SER A 159 16.75 -9.90 -6.48
C SER A 159 17.35 -9.74 -5.07
N ALA A 160 18.49 -9.04 -4.96
CA ALA A 160 19.12 -8.70 -3.69
C ALA A 160 18.25 -7.74 -2.86
N VAL A 161 17.73 -6.67 -3.47
CA VAL A 161 16.84 -5.71 -2.80
C VAL A 161 15.54 -6.38 -2.36
N THR A 162 14.94 -7.23 -3.21
CA THR A 162 13.74 -7.98 -2.79
C THR A 162 14.03 -8.99 -1.68
N SER A 163 15.26 -9.53 -1.62
CA SER A 163 15.65 -10.44 -0.53
C SER A 163 15.83 -9.67 0.78
N GLU A 164 16.38 -8.45 0.75
CA GLU A 164 16.43 -7.55 1.92
C GLU A 164 15.03 -7.26 2.46
N THR A 165 14.07 -6.94 1.58
CA THR A 165 12.66 -6.74 1.98
C THR A 165 12.05 -7.99 2.61
N ALA A 166 12.35 -9.19 2.07
CA ALA A 166 11.85 -10.43 2.65
C ALA A 166 12.46 -10.72 4.04
N GLU A 167 13.76 -10.44 4.25
CA GLU A 167 14.38 -10.56 5.57
C GLU A 167 13.75 -9.59 6.58
N LEU A 168 13.49 -8.34 6.18
CA LEU A 168 12.80 -7.37 7.01
C LEU A 168 11.38 -7.86 7.37
N ALA A 169 10.64 -8.38 6.39
CA ALA A 169 9.30 -8.94 6.62
C ALA A 169 9.32 -10.06 7.65
N VAL A 170 10.31 -10.96 7.55
CA VAL A 170 10.47 -12.06 8.51
C VAL A 170 10.88 -11.55 9.89
N ALA A 171 11.77 -10.57 9.98
CA ALA A 171 12.20 -9.97 11.24
C ALA A 171 11.03 -9.31 11.99
N TYR A 172 10.09 -8.72 11.24
CA TYR A 172 8.90 -8.07 11.78
C TYR A 172 7.65 -8.97 11.83
N MET A 173 7.81 -10.27 11.53
CA MET A 173 6.72 -11.22 11.66
C MET A 173 6.20 -11.19 13.11
N ARG A 174 4.89 -10.95 13.30
CA ARG A 174 4.22 -10.73 14.61
C ARG A 174 4.51 -9.39 15.30
N HIS A 175 5.22 -8.49 14.64
CA HIS A 175 5.43 -7.10 15.09
C HIS A 175 4.67 -6.10 14.20
N GLY A 176 3.59 -6.55 13.57
CA GLY A 176 2.74 -5.77 12.68
C GLY A 176 2.91 -6.10 11.20
N VAL A 177 3.83 -7.01 10.84
CA VAL A 177 3.90 -7.60 9.49
C VAL A 177 3.25 -8.98 9.47
N CYS A 178 2.35 -9.18 8.50
CA CYS A 178 1.51 -10.37 8.34
C CYS A 178 1.73 -11.11 7.02
N GLY A 179 2.50 -10.55 6.09
CA GLY A 179 2.76 -11.21 4.81
C GLY A 179 3.87 -10.56 4.00
N PHE A 180 4.17 -11.20 2.88
CA PHE A 180 5.08 -10.70 1.86
C PHE A 180 4.39 -10.69 0.49
N ASP A 181 4.59 -9.61 -0.27
CA ASP A 181 4.07 -9.42 -1.62
C ASP A 181 5.20 -9.25 -2.65
N LEU A 182 4.88 -9.50 -3.91
CA LEU A 182 5.71 -9.09 -5.05
C LEU A 182 4.83 -8.32 -6.06
N ALA A 183 5.13 -7.04 -6.22
CA ALA A 183 4.36 -6.09 -7.02
C ALA A 183 5.23 -5.38 -8.07
N GLY A 184 4.69 -4.32 -8.68
CA GLY A 184 5.35 -3.51 -9.72
C GLY A 184 5.13 -4.06 -11.13
N ALA A 185 5.84 -3.49 -12.10
CA ALA A 185 5.66 -3.83 -13.52
C ALA A 185 5.89 -5.33 -13.79
N GLU A 186 4.95 -5.98 -14.47
CA GLU A 186 5.06 -7.42 -14.80
C GLU A 186 5.87 -7.67 -16.09
N ALA A 187 5.67 -6.84 -17.11
CA ALA A 187 6.27 -7.04 -18.42
C ALA A 187 7.80 -6.92 -18.34
N GLY A 188 8.52 -7.96 -18.76
CA GLY A 188 9.99 -8.01 -18.69
C GLY A 188 10.56 -8.32 -17.30
N HIS A 189 9.72 -8.48 -16.28
CA HIS A 189 10.14 -8.72 -14.90
C HIS A 189 9.47 -9.98 -14.30
N PRO A 190 9.95 -11.19 -14.67
CA PRO A 190 9.34 -12.44 -14.24
C PRO A 190 9.51 -12.67 -12.73
N VAL A 191 8.47 -13.26 -12.11
CA VAL A 191 8.43 -13.60 -10.67
C VAL A 191 9.63 -14.47 -10.27
N LEU A 192 10.05 -15.36 -11.17
CA LEU A 192 11.13 -16.32 -10.96
C LEU A 192 12.49 -15.69 -10.62
N ASN A 193 12.69 -14.41 -10.96
CA ASN A 193 13.88 -13.64 -10.56
C ASN A 193 13.94 -13.41 -9.04
N HIS A 194 12.80 -13.42 -8.37
CA HIS A 194 12.63 -13.12 -6.94
C HIS A 194 12.33 -14.36 -6.10
N ARG A 195 12.48 -15.56 -6.67
CA ARG A 195 12.20 -16.84 -6.00
C ARG A 195 12.88 -16.98 -4.63
N HIS A 196 14.07 -16.40 -4.48
CA HIS A 196 14.83 -16.48 -3.23
C HIS A 196 14.10 -15.74 -2.10
N ALA A 197 13.68 -14.50 -2.35
CA ALA A 197 12.90 -13.69 -1.40
C ALA A 197 11.57 -14.37 -1.04
N ILE A 198 10.84 -14.84 -2.06
CA ILE A 198 9.56 -15.54 -1.88
C ILE A 198 9.73 -16.80 -1.02
N ASN A 199 10.70 -17.66 -1.38
CA ASN A 199 10.97 -18.88 -0.63
C ASN A 199 11.42 -18.59 0.80
N ARG A 200 12.22 -17.53 1.00
CA ARG A 200 12.69 -17.13 2.32
C ARG A 200 11.54 -16.74 3.25
N ALA A 201 10.60 -15.93 2.76
CA ALA A 201 9.40 -15.55 3.51
C ALA A 201 8.49 -16.76 3.77
N TYR A 202 8.23 -17.59 2.74
CA TYR A 202 7.42 -18.79 2.85
C TYR A 202 7.98 -19.79 3.88
N GLN A 203 9.29 -20.06 3.83
CA GLN A 203 9.96 -20.97 4.77
C GLN A 203 9.97 -20.46 6.21
N ALA A 204 9.90 -19.14 6.42
CA ALA A 204 9.74 -18.55 7.74
C ALA A 204 8.30 -18.66 8.29
N GLY A 205 7.35 -19.05 7.45
CA GLY A 205 5.93 -19.16 7.81
C GLY A 205 5.10 -17.91 7.54
N LEU A 206 5.61 -16.93 6.78
CA LEU A 206 4.81 -15.80 6.34
C LEU A 206 3.87 -16.20 5.20
N PRO A 207 2.58 -15.80 5.25
CA PRO A 207 1.70 -15.77 4.08
C PRO A 207 2.31 -14.99 2.92
N ILE A 208 2.09 -15.49 1.70
CA ILE A 208 2.59 -14.90 0.46
C ILE A 208 1.40 -14.51 -0.41
N THR A 209 1.45 -13.30 -0.96
CA THR A 209 0.61 -12.84 -2.06
C THR A 209 1.52 -12.37 -3.19
N LEU A 210 1.07 -12.42 -4.45
CA LEU A 210 1.86 -12.00 -5.59
C LEU A 210 0.91 -11.34 -6.60
N HIS A 211 1.25 -10.15 -7.10
CA HIS A 211 0.59 -9.63 -8.28
C HIS A 211 0.84 -10.57 -9.45
N ALA A 212 -0.21 -10.94 -10.17
CA ALA A 212 -0.10 -11.76 -11.37
C ALA A 212 -1.31 -11.58 -12.28
N GLY A 213 -1.05 -11.37 -13.57
CA GLY A 213 -2.08 -11.25 -14.60
C GLY A 213 -2.62 -9.84 -14.75
N GLU A 214 -1.99 -8.84 -14.11
CA GLU A 214 -2.39 -7.44 -14.17
C GLU A 214 -1.96 -6.79 -15.50
N GLY A 215 -0.70 -7.02 -15.90
CA GLY A 215 -0.10 -6.40 -17.09
C GLY A 215 0.33 -7.38 -18.19
N LEU A 216 0.65 -8.63 -17.83
CA LEU A 216 1.20 -9.61 -18.77
C LEU A 216 0.23 -10.76 -19.12
N GLY A 217 -0.90 -10.88 -18.41
CA GLY A 217 -1.93 -11.90 -18.68
C GLY A 217 -1.71 -13.25 -17.98
N PRO A 218 -2.41 -14.32 -18.40
CA PRO A 218 -2.45 -15.61 -17.71
C PRO A 218 -1.08 -16.27 -17.51
N GLU A 219 -0.10 -16.00 -18.37
CA GLU A 219 1.27 -16.50 -18.26
C GLU A 219 1.98 -15.99 -17.01
N SER A 220 1.60 -14.81 -16.51
CA SER A 220 2.10 -14.25 -15.25
C SER A 220 1.56 -15.02 -14.05
N ILE A 221 0.30 -15.50 -14.12
CA ILE A 221 -0.35 -16.30 -13.08
C ILE A 221 0.27 -17.69 -12.96
N GLN A 222 0.78 -18.23 -14.06
CA GLN A 222 1.38 -19.58 -14.09
C GLN A 222 2.80 -19.63 -13.50
N GLN A 223 3.52 -18.51 -13.43
CA GLN A 223 4.92 -18.44 -12.97
C GLN A 223 5.06 -18.70 -11.46
#